data_AF-A0A961XVC6-F1
#
_entry.id   AF-A0A961XVC6-F1
#
_cell.length_a   1.000
_cell.length_b   1.000
_cell.length_c   1.000
_cell.angle_alpha   90.00
_cell.angle_beta   90.00
_cell.angle_gamma   90.00
#
_symmetry.space_group_name_H-M   'P 1'
#
loop_
_entity.id
_entity.type
_entity.pdbx_description
1 polymer ?
#
loop_
_entity_poly.entity_id
_entity_poly.type
_entity_poly.pdbx_seq_one_letter_code
_entity_poly.pdbx_strand_id
1 'polypeptide(L)' 'GYAVARRMRTGSVTVNGMIVDPKHPFGGYKQSGVGREGGPEGLDNYIETKTIHFA' A
#
# COMPACT_ATOMS: atom_id res chain seq x y z
N GLY A 1 20.33 2.22 -7.64
CA GLY A 1 18.88 1.98 -7.58
C GLY A 1 18.24 2.60 -6.33
N TYR A 2 18.55 2.07 -5.15
CA TYR A 2 17.88 2.40 -3.88
C TYR A 2 17.76 3.91 -3.56
N ALA A 3 18.85 4.68 -3.66
CA ALA A 3 18.83 6.11 -3.33
C ALA A 3 17.86 6.92 -4.21
N VAL A 4 17.68 6.51 -5.48
CA VAL A 4 16.71 7.11 -6.40
C VAL A 4 15.30 6.63 -6.06
N ALA A 5 15.12 5.32 -5.91
CA ALA A 5 13.84 4.70 -5.55
C ALA A 5 13.21 5.34 -4.29
N ARG A 6 14.02 5.59 -3.26
CA ARG A 6 13.57 6.24 -2.00
C ARG A 6 13.07 7.68 -2.19
N ARG A 7 13.50 8.38 -3.23
CA ARG A 7 13.12 9.78 -3.52
C ARG A 7 11.89 9.88 -4.43
N MET A 8 11.47 8.78 -5.06
CA MET A 8 10.34 8.77 -5.98
C MET A 8 9.02 8.85 -5.20
N ARG A 9 8.14 9.77 -5.62
CA ARG A 9 6.76 9.86 -5.10
C ARG A 9 5.84 8.93 -5.90
N THR A 10 5.93 7.64 -5.61
CA THR A 10 5.17 6.55 -6.25
C THR A 10 4.73 5.52 -5.21
N GLY A 11 3.72 4.71 -5.52
CA GLY A 11 3.25 3.64 -4.62
C GLY A 11 4.14 2.40 -4.62
N SER A 12 4.66 2.04 -5.78
CA SER A 12 5.60 0.92 -5.92
C SER A 12 6.72 1.30 -6.89
N VAL A 13 7.90 0.74 -6.65
CA VAL A 13 9.05 0.84 -7.54
C VAL A 13 9.79 -0.50 -7.51
N THR A 14 10.04 -1.06 -8.69
CA THR A 14 10.90 -2.25 -8.83
C THR A 14 12.21 -1.82 -9.46
N VAL A 15 13.33 -2.33 -8.94
CA VAL A 15 14.67 -2.07 -9.47
C VAL A 15 15.16 -3.35 -10.14
N ASN A 16 15.58 -3.26 -11.40
CA ASN A 16 16.11 -4.37 -12.20
C ASN A 16 15.15 -5.56 -12.37
N GLY A 17 13.85 -5.30 -12.55
CA GLY A 17 12.88 -6.35 -12.83
C GLY A 17 11.45 -5.85 -12.75
N MET A 18 10.53 -6.80 -12.60
CA MET A 18 9.11 -6.57 -12.34
C MET A 18 8.65 -7.60 -11.32
N ILE A 19 8.03 -7.15 -10.24
CA ILE A 19 7.43 -8.02 -9.23
C ILE A 19 5.98 -7.57 -9.06
N VAL A 20 5.07 -8.55 -9.15
CA VAL A 20 3.66 -8.39 -8.79
C VAL A 20 3.37 -9.50 -7.79
N ASP A 21 3.13 -9.12 -6.54
CA ASP A 21 2.80 -10.05 -5.47
C ASP A 21 1.60 -9.46 -4.70
N PRO A 22 0.44 -10.14 -4.69
CA PRO A 22 -0.76 -9.70 -3.97
C PRO A 22 -0.56 -9.51 -2.46
N LYS A 23 0.52 -10.07 -1.90
CA LYS A 23 0.86 -9.93 -0.48
C LYS A 23 1.50 -8.58 -0.14
N HIS A 24 1.97 -7.83 -1.14
CA HIS A 24 2.51 -6.49 -0.94
C HIS A 24 1.42 -5.44 -1.19
N PRO A 25 1.44 -4.31 -0.47
CA PRO A 25 0.53 -3.21 -0.72
C PRO A 25 0.83 -2.56 -2.08
N PHE A 26 -0.22 -2.41 -2.89
CA PHE A 26 -0.23 -1.76 -4.18
C PHE A 26 -1.14 -0.52 -4.14
N GLY A 27 -0.76 0.54 -4.86
CA GLY A 27 -1.58 1.75 -4.93
C GLY A 27 -0.83 2.93 -5.54
N GLY A 28 -1.53 4.05 -5.70
CA GLY A 28 -1.03 5.22 -6.40
C GLY A 28 -0.57 6.36 -5.49
N TYR A 29 0.05 7.36 -6.11
CA TYR A 29 0.22 8.70 -5.54
C TYR A 29 -0.42 9.71 -6.49
N LYS A 30 -0.84 10.87 -5.96
CA LYS A 30 -1.44 11.98 -6.73
C LYS A 30 -2.77 11.55 -7.40
N GLN A 31 -2.91 11.78 -8.70
CA GLN A 31 -4.13 11.47 -9.45
C GLN A 31 -4.30 9.97 -9.76
N SER A 32 -3.35 9.12 -9.36
CA SER A 32 -3.43 7.67 -9.57
C SER A 32 -4.35 6.94 -8.57
N GLY A 33 -4.99 7.67 -7.64
CA GLY A 33 -5.97 7.11 -6.70
C GLY A 33 -5.64 7.36 -5.23
N VAL A 34 -6.52 6.85 -4.36
CA VAL A 34 -6.45 6.95 -2.90
C VAL A 34 -6.59 5.55 -2.31
N GLY A 35 -5.79 5.26 -1.28
CA GLY A 35 -5.78 3.96 -0.61
C GLY A 35 -4.68 3.03 -1.10
N ARG A 36 -4.73 1.79 -0.59
CA ARG A 36 -3.86 0.66 -0.95
C ARG A 36 -4.70 -0.60 -1.11
N GLU A 37 -4.25 -1.52 -1.94
CA GLU A 37 -4.81 -2.85 -2.15
C GLU A 37 -3.71 -3.92 -1.91
N GLY A 38 -4.09 -5.16 -1.60
CA GLY A 38 -3.13 -6.20 -1.28
C GLY A 38 -2.41 -6.00 0.05
N GLY A 39 -1.75 -7.06 0.53
CA GLY A 39 -1.17 -7.09 1.88
C GLY A 39 -2.18 -6.78 3.00
N PRO A 40 -1.71 -6.60 4.24
CA PRO A 40 -2.55 -6.18 5.36
C PRO A 40 -3.18 -4.79 5.14
N GLU A 41 -2.47 -3.85 4.52
CA GLU A 41 -2.94 -2.48 4.29
C GLU A 41 -4.15 -2.43 3.35
N GLY A 42 -4.29 -3.40 2.45
CA GLY A 42 -5.47 -3.52 1.60
C GLY A 42 -6.74 -3.83 2.37
N LEU A 43 -6.65 -4.50 3.51
CA LEU A 43 -7.81 -4.89 4.34
C LEU A 43 -8.45 -3.70 5.04
N ASP A 44 -7.69 -2.63 5.31
CA ASP A 44 -8.16 -1.44 6.02
C ASP A 44 -9.37 -0.78 5.33
N ASN A 45 -9.54 -0.98 4.02
CA ASN A 45 -10.68 -0.45 3.27
C ASN A 45 -11.96 -1.31 3.36
N TYR A 46 -11.86 -2.52 3.93
CA TYR A 46 -12.94 -3.51 3.99
C TYR A 46 -13.34 -3.90 5.41
N ILE A 47 -12.69 -3.32 6.43
CA ILE A 47 -12.96 -3.60 7.83
C ILE A 47 -13.33 -2.31 8.56
N GLU A 48 -14.05 -2.45 9.67
CA GLU A 48 -14.40 -1.34 10.56
C GLU A 48 -14.00 -1.67 12.00
N THR A 49 -13.37 -0.71 12.67
CA THR A 49 -12.97 -0.89 14.07
C THR A 49 -14.17 -0.70 14.99
N LYS A 50 -14.43 -1.69 15.85
CA LYS A 50 -15.48 -1.64 16.87
C LYS A 50 -14.89 -1.66 18.27
N THR A 51 -15.23 -0.66 19.07
CA THR A 51 -14.85 -0.60 20.48
C THR A 51 -15.98 -1.15 21.37
N ILE A 52 -15.63 -1.96 22.37
CA ILE A 52 -16.57 -2.52 23.36
C ILE A 52 -16.00 -2.24 24.76
N HIS A 53 -16.82 -1.65 25.63
CA HIS A 53 -16.50 -1.41 27.04
C HIS A 53 -17.48 -2.16 27.93
N PHE A 54 -16.96 -2.72 29.03
CA PHE A 54 -17.77 -3.24 30.12
C PHE A 54 -17.66 -2.27 31.31
N ALA A 55 -18.76 -2.13 32.05
CA ALA A 55 -18.84 -1.36 33.28
C ALA A 55 -18.64 -2.29 34.49
#